data_AF-A0A3D3ISF7-F1
#
_entry.id   AF-A0A3D3ISF7-F1
#
_cell.length_a   1.000
_cell.length_b   1.000
_cell.length_c   1.000
_cell.angle_alpha   90.00
_cell.angle_beta   90.00
_cell.angle_gamma   90.00
#
_symmetry.space_group_name_H-M   'P 1'
#
loop_
_entity.id
_entity.type
_entity.pdbx_description
1 polymer ?
#
loop_
_entity_poly.entity_id
_entity_poly.type
_entity_poly.pdbx_seq_one_letter_code
_entity_poly.pdbx_strand_id
1 'polypeptide(L)'
;NWFRTQAAEIFQQRADFYAAQMGVRYQSIKITDPKSRWGSCDRFGNLALSWRTIMTPMELVDYLIVHELAHIIRFDHSPAYWRVVERIIPDYKARRKSLNTAEVSLNPAHPHQDD
;
A
#
# COMPACT_ATOMS: atom_id res chain seq x y z
N ASN A 1 17.52 -8.26 7.37
CA ASN A 1 17.17 -8.83 8.69
C ASN A 1 15.82 -9.54 8.56
N TRP A 2 15.49 -10.43 9.49
CA TRP A 2 14.31 -11.30 9.45
C TRP A 2 12.99 -10.58 9.14
N PHE A 3 12.74 -9.40 9.73
CA PHE A 3 11.52 -8.63 9.51
C PHE A 3 11.34 -8.19 8.05
N ARG A 4 12.44 -7.84 7.36
CA ARG A 4 12.37 -7.44 5.94
C ARG A 4 12.06 -8.63 5.03
N THR A 5 12.56 -9.81 5.36
CA THR A 5 12.28 -11.04 4.62
C THR A 5 10.82 -11.44 4.79
N GLN A 6 10.32 -11.44 6.03
CA GLN A 6 8.90 -11.74 6.31
C GLN A 6 7.96 -10.71 5.67
N ALA A 7 8.31 -9.41 5.73
CA ALA A 7 7.56 -8.38 5.04
C ALA A 7 7.52 -8.62 3.52
N ALA A 8 8.64 -9.01 2.91
CA ALA A 8 8.69 -9.32 1.48
C ALA A 8 7.77 -10.47 1.10
N GLU A 9 7.82 -11.58 1.84
CA GLU A 9 6.97 -12.75 1.60
C GLU A 9 5.49 -12.41 1.70
N ILE A 10 5.11 -11.70 2.77
CA ILE A 10 3.71 -11.31 2.99
C ILE A 10 3.25 -10.31 1.93
N PHE A 11 4.03 -9.28 1.64
CA PHE A 11 3.63 -8.28 0.63
C PHE A 11 3.50 -8.90 -0.76
N GLN A 12 4.41 -9.81 -1.13
CA GLN A 12 4.32 -10.54 -2.39
C GLN A 12 3.05 -11.38 -2.46
N GLN A 13 2.74 -12.18 -1.44
CA GLN A 13 1.52 -13.00 -1.42
C GLN A 13 0.24 -12.17 -1.51
N ARG A 14 0.17 -11.06 -0.77
CA ARG A 14 -1.00 -10.19 -0.76
C ARG A 14 -1.13 -9.41 -2.08
N ALA A 15 -0.03 -8.95 -2.65
CA ALA A 15 -0.02 -8.27 -3.94
C ALA A 15 -0.44 -9.21 -5.07
N ASP A 16 0.05 -10.45 -5.11
CA ASP A 16 -0.36 -11.44 -6.11
C ASP A 16 -1.87 -11.71 -6.02
N PHE A 17 -2.39 -11.88 -4.80
CA PHE A 17 -3.82 -12.09 -4.56
C PHE A 17 -4.67 -10.91 -5.09
N TYR A 18 -4.35 -9.69 -4.69
CA TYR A 18 -5.13 -8.52 -5.08
C TYR A 18 -4.93 -8.12 -6.53
N ALA A 19 -3.73 -8.30 -7.10
CA ALA A 19 -3.48 -8.05 -8.51
C ALA A 19 -4.36 -8.94 -9.39
N ALA A 20 -4.50 -10.23 -9.02
CA ALA A 20 -5.42 -11.15 -9.69
C ALA A 20 -6.88 -10.70 -9.58
N GLN A 21 -7.33 -10.28 -8.38
CA GLN A 21 -8.69 -9.77 -8.19
C GLN A 21 -8.98 -8.47 -8.96
N MET A 22 -7.97 -7.60 -9.08
CA MET A 22 -8.08 -6.31 -9.77
C MET A 22 -7.91 -6.43 -11.29
N GLY A 23 -7.38 -7.56 -11.77
CA GLY A 23 -7.06 -7.77 -13.19
C GLY A 23 -5.84 -6.96 -13.66
N VAL A 24 -4.88 -6.70 -12.77
CA VAL A 24 -3.66 -5.94 -13.06
C VAL A 24 -2.42 -6.82 -12.97
N ARG A 25 -1.32 -6.36 -13.55
CA ARG A 25 0.01 -6.93 -13.37
C ARG A 25 0.96 -5.85 -12.89
N TYR A 26 1.75 -6.16 -11.88
CA TYR A 26 2.83 -5.31 -11.40
C TYR A 26 4.18 -5.94 -11.75
N GLN A 27 5.25 -5.15 -11.74
CA GLN A 27 6.57 -5.55 -12.21
C GLN A 27 7.47 -6.08 -11.09
N SER A 28 7.46 -5.43 -9.93
CA SER A 28 8.26 -5.85 -8.78
C SER A 28 7.75 -5.22 -7.49
N ILE A 29 8.14 -5.81 -6.34
CA ILE A 29 7.99 -5.20 -5.01
C ILE A 29 9.38 -5.02 -4.42
N LYS A 30 9.68 -3.79 -4.02
CA LYS A 30 10.89 -3.44 -3.28
C LYS A 30 10.54 -3.13 -1.83
N ILE A 31 11.25 -3.78 -0.91
CA ILE A 31 11.17 -3.44 0.52
C ILE A 31 12.08 -2.27 0.81
N THR A 32 11.50 -1.21 1.35
CA THR A 32 12.16 0.06 1.60
C THR A 32 12.04 0.48 3.06
N ASP A 33 12.74 1.54 3.43
CA ASP A 33 12.73 2.11 4.79
C ASP A 33 12.50 3.64 4.79
N PRO A 34 11.65 4.21 3.91
CA PRO A 34 11.36 5.63 3.96
C PRO A 34 10.56 5.92 5.24
N LYS A 35 10.89 7.07 5.85
CA LYS A 35 10.17 7.59 7.01
C LYS A 35 8.99 8.49 6.62
N SER A 36 8.79 8.71 5.31
CA SER A 36 7.85 9.67 4.76
C SER A 36 6.73 9.06 3.93
N ARG A 37 6.62 7.73 3.86
CA ARG A 37 5.53 7.06 3.14
C ARG A 37 5.46 5.59 3.50
N TRP A 38 4.25 5.04 3.45
CA TRP A 38 4.03 3.61 3.59
C TRP A 38 4.34 2.85 2.31
N GLY A 39 4.01 3.45 1.16
CA GLY A 39 4.21 2.84 -0.15
C GLY A 39 4.37 3.87 -1.28
N SER A 40 4.68 3.36 -2.47
CA SER A 40 4.54 4.08 -3.75
C SER A 40 4.55 3.09 -4.91
N CYS A 41 3.88 3.43 -6.01
CA CYS A 41 3.95 2.73 -7.29
C CYS A 41 4.41 3.68 -8.39
N ASP A 42 5.38 3.25 -9.20
CA ASP A 42 5.79 4.01 -10.38
C ASP A 42 4.94 3.66 -11.62
N ARG A 43 5.15 4.41 -12.71
CA ARG A 43 4.44 4.22 -13.99
C ARG A 43 4.71 2.88 -14.68
N PHE A 44 5.72 2.14 -14.24
CA PHE A 44 6.09 0.84 -14.77
C PHE A 44 5.55 -0.31 -13.90
N GLY A 45 4.77 0.01 -12.86
CA GLY A 45 4.22 -0.98 -11.94
C GLY A 45 5.24 -1.52 -10.95
N ASN A 46 6.32 -0.79 -10.65
CA ASN A 46 7.20 -1.15 -9.54
C ASN A 46 6.65 -0.56 -8.25
N LEU A 47 6.37 -1.44 -7.29
CA LEU A 47 5.91 -1.07 -5.96
C LEU A 47 7.13 -0.94 -5.03
N ALA A 48 7.11 0.06 -4.17
CA ALA A 48 8.05 0.21 -3.07
C ALA A 48 7.25 0.32 -1.77
N LEU A 49 7.45 -0.61 -0.85
CA LEU A 49 6.69 -0.69 0.40
C LEU A 49 7.64 -0.57 1.60
N SER A 50 7.24 0.20 2.62
CA SER A 50 7.98 0.31 3.87
C SER A 50 7.86 -1.00 4.65
N TRP A 51 8.99 -1.54 5.13
CA TRP A 51 8.96 -2.76 5.94
C TRP A 51 8.16 -2.59 7.23
N ARG A 52 8.04 -1.36 7.75
CA ARG A 52 7.26 -1.06 8.97
C ARG A 52 5.76 -1.35 8.79
N THR A 53 5.26 -1.41 7.56
CA THR A 53 3.83 -1.71 7.30
C THR A 53 3.45 -3.06 7.89
N ILE A 54 4.38 -4.01 7.98
CA ILE A 54 4.12 -5.33 8.59
C ILE A 54 3.85 -5.27 10.09
N MET A 55 4.12 -4.13 10.74
CA MET A 55 3.80 -3.90 12.15
C MET A 55 2.37 -3.37 12.35
N THR A 56 1.64 -3.12 11.27
CA THR A 56 0.24 -2.71 11.30
C THR A 56 -0.68 -3.93 11.20
N PRO A 57 -1.95 -3.82 11.62
CA PRO A 57 -2.94 -4.87 11.37
C PRO A 57 -3.00 -5.26 9.89
N MET A 58 -3.22 -6.55 9.60
CA MET A 58 -3.17 -7.08 8.24
C MET A 58 -4.15 -6.41 7.29
N GLU A 59 -5.30 -5.95 7.78
CA GLU A 59 -6.27 -5.20 6.97
C GLU A 59 -5.71 -3.86 6.45
N LEU A 60 -4.74 -3.26 7.15
CA LEU A 60 -4.06 -2.03 6.72
C LEU A 60 -2.95 -2.33 5.73
N VAL A 61 -2.27 -3.48 5.88
CA VAL A 61 -1.33 -4.00 4.86
C VAL A 61 -2.07 -4.22 3.55
N ASP A 62 -3.24 -4.86 3.60
CA ASP A 62 -4.10 -5.09 2.43
C ASP A 62 -4.54 -3.78 1.77
N TYR A 63 -4.99 -2.82 2.58
CA TYR A 63 -5.36 -1.50 2.12
C TYR A 63 -4.21 -0.83 1.36
N LEU A 64 -3.01 -0.81 1.94
CA LEU A 64 -1.85 -0.22 1.30
C LEU A 64 -1.52 -0.93 -0.03
N ILE A 65 -1.55 -2.26 -0.07
CA ILE A 65 -1.24 -3.01 -1.28
C ILE A 65 -2.26 -2.72 -2.38
N VAL A 66 -3.55 -2.69 -2.05
CA VAL A 66 -4.61 -2.31 -3.01
C VAL A 66 -4.45 -0.86 -3.47
N HIS A 67 -4.07 0.04 -2.57
CA HIS A 67 -3.77 1.44 -2.88
C HIS A 67 -2.63 1.55 -3.92
N GLU A 68 -1.51 0.86 -3.70
CA GLU A 68 -0.39 0.88 -4.64
C GLU A 68 -0.72 0.19 -5.96
N LEU A 69 -1.47 -0.92 -5.95
CA LEU A 69 -1.90 -1.60 -7.18
C LEU A 69 -2.90 -0.75 -7.98
N ALA A 70 -3.72 0.06 -7.32
CA ALA A 70 -4.67 0.94 -7.99
C ALA A 70 -3.95 2.00 -8.85
N HIS A 71 -2.72 2.37 -8.50
CA HIS A 71 -1.92 3.30 -9.30
C HIS A 71 -1.61 2.78 -10.71
N ILE A 72 -1.57 1.46 -10.92
CA ILE A 72 -1.40 0.86 -12.25
C ILE A 72 -2.56 1.23 -13.19
N ILE A 73 -3.76 1.51 -12.63
CA ILE A 73 -4.96 1.89 -13.38
C ILE A 73 -5.13 3.41 -13.43
N ARG A 74 -4.81 4.11 -12.33
CA ARG A 74 -4.99 5.57 -12.15
C ARG A 74 -3.86 6.15 -11.31
N PHE A 75 -3.04 7.02 -11.89
CA PHE A 75 -1.91 7.65 -11.19
C PHE A 75 -2.29 8.91 -10.39
N ASP A 76 -3.53 9.37 -10.49
CA ASP A 76 -4.06 10.47 -9.70
C ASP A 76 -4.96 9.95 -8.59
N HIS A 77 -4.98 10.57 -7.42
CA HIS A 77 -5.96 10.27 -6.36
C HIS A 77 -7.35 10.83 -6.67
N SER A 78 -7.75 10.80 -7.94
CA SER A 78 -9.03 11.27 -8.43
C SER A 78 -10.19 10.43 -7.87
N PRO A 79 -11.44 10.92 -7.96
CA PRO A 79 -12.60 10.09 -7.64
C PRO A 79 -12.66 8.78 -8.43
N ALA A 80 -12.03 8.70 -9.62
CA ALA A 80 -11.94 7.46 -10.38
C ALA A 80 -10.98 6.46 -9.74
N TYR A 81 -9.85 6.93 -9.20
CA TYR A 81 -8.92 6.10 -8.41
C TYR A 81 -9.60 5.53 -7.17
N TRP A 82 -10.26 6.37 -6.38
CA TRP A 82 -10.90 5.90 -5.15
C TRP A 82 -12.02 4.88 -5.39
N ARG A 83 -12.72 4.97 -6.53
CA ARG A 83 -13.67 3.93 -6.95
C ARG A 83 -13.01 2.57 -7.24
N VAL A 84 -11.78 2.57 -7.75
CA VAL A 84 -11.01 1.33 -7.94
C VAL A 84 -10.69 0.69 -6.60
N VAL A 85 -10.19 1.49 -5.64
CA VAL A 85 -9.86 1.03 -4.29
C VAL A 85 -11.12 0.52 -3.57
N GLU A 86 -12.21 1.30 -3.58
CA GLU A 86 -13.48 0.98 -2.91
C GLU A 86 -14.11 -0.32 -3.42
N ARG A 87 -13.95 -0.63 -4.72
CA ARG A 87 -14.46 -1.89 -5.29
C ARG A 87 -13.82 -3.12 -4.66
N ILE A 88 -12.58 -3.02 -4.21
CA ILE A 88 -11.84 -4.13 -3.58
C ILE A 88 -11.94 -4.07 -2.05
N ILE A 89 -11.89 -2.86 -1.49
CA ILE A 89 -11.95 -2.61 -0.05
C ILE A 89 -13.04 -1.54 0.20
N PRO A 90 -14.30 -1.94 0.39
CA PRO A 90 -15.41 -1.00 0.57
C PRO A 90 -15.25 -0.08 1.80
N ASP A 91 -14.52 -0.55 2.82
CA ASP A 91 -14.24 0.20 4.05
C ASP A 91 -12.93 1.02 3.99
N TYR A 92 -12.39 1.29 2.78
CA TYR A 92 -11.07 1.91 2.60
C TYR A 92 -10.89 3.23 3.37
N LYS A 93 -11.96 4.03 3.53
CA LYS A 93 -11.92 5.31 4.25
C LYS A 93 -11.54 5.11 5.72
N ALA A 94 -12.08 4.08 6.35
CA ALA A 94 -11.75 3.75 7.74
C ALA A 94 -10.29 3.26 7.85
N ARG A 95 -9.87 2.39 6.93
CA ARG A 95 -8.50 1.87 6.90
C ARG A 95 -7.45 2.95 6.63
N ARG A 96 -7.72 3.88 5.71
CA ARG A 96 -6.89 5.07 5.46
C ARG A 96 -6.73 5.90 6.72
N LYS A 97 -7.82 6.19 7.42
CA LYS A 97 -7.77 6.92 8.70
C LYS A 97 -6.92 6.19 9.74
N SER A 98 -7.08 4.87 9.86
CA SER A 98 -6.28 4.06 10.79
C SER A 98 -4.80 4.04 10.41
N LEU A 99 -4.47 3.92 9.12
CA LEU A 99 -3.09 3.92 8.64
C LEU A 99 -2.41 5.28 8.88
N ASN A 100 -3.12 6.39 8.64
CA ASN A 100 -2.65 7.74 8.96
C ASN A 100 -2.43 7.92 10.48
N THR A 101 -3.20 7.23 11.32
CA THR A 101 -3.01 7.26 12.78
C THR A 101 -1.80 6.42 13.21
N ALA A 102 -1.60 5.25 12.59
CA ALA A 102 -0.42 4.43 12.81
C ALA A 102 0.87 5.14 12.37
N GLU A 103 0.79 5.97 11.32
CA GLU A 103 1.90 6.79 10.80
C GLU A 103 2.49 7.70 11.88
N VAL A 104 1.63 8.39 12.65
CA VAL A 104 2.07 9.25 13.76
C VAL A 104 2.88 8.47 14.80
N SER A 105 2.57 7.18 14.99
CA SER A 105 3.21 6.35 16.01
C SER A 105 4.47 5.64 15.51
N LEU A 106 4.53 5.27 14.23
CA LEU A 106 5.58 4.43 13.64
C LEU A 106 6.55 5.21 12.72
N ASN A 107 6.18 6.42 12.30
CA ASN A 107 6.94 7.32 11.43
C ASN A 107 6.68 8.81 11.80
N PRO A 108 7.19 9.32 12.94
CA PRO A 108 6.81 10.61 13.50
C PRO A 108 7.27 11.87 12.73
N ALA A 109 7.82 11.73 11.52
CA ALA A 109 8.42 12.82 10.75
C ALA A 109 7.55 13.28 9.55
N HIS A 110 6.26 12.93 9.49
CA HIS A 110 5.49 13.05 8.23
C HIS A 110 4.17 13.86 8.35
N PRO A 111 3.86 14.77 7.39
CA PRO A 111 2.52 15.32 7.16
C PRO A 111 1.64 14.30 6.42
N HIS A 112 0.33 14.25 6.69
CA HIS A 112 -0.63 13.30 6.10
C HIS A 112 -0.39 13.00 4.61
N GLN A 113 -0.18 11.72 4.25
CA GLN A 113 -0.14 11.29 2.84
C GLN A 113 -1.50 11.56 2.18
N ASP A 114 -1.59 12.45 1.19
CA ASP A 114 -2.72 12.61 0.27
C ASP A 114 -2.38 13.53 -0.94
N ASP A 115 -1.27 13.27 -1.62
CA ASP A 115 -1.02 13.78 -2.99
C ASP A 115 -1.50 12.75 -4.01
#